data_AF-A0ABD3LZL4-F1
#
_entry.id   AF-A0ABD3LZL4-F1
#
_cell.length_a   1.000
_cell.length_b   1.000
_cell.length_c   1.000
_cell.angle_alpha   90.00
_cell.angle_beta   90.00
_cell.angle_gamma   90.00
#
_symmetry.space_group_name_H-M   'P 1'
#
loop_
_entity.id
_entity.type
_entity.pdbx_description
1 polymer ?
#
loop_
_entity_poly.entity_id
_entity_poly.type
_entity_poly.pdbx_seq_one_letter_code
_entity_poly.pdbx_strand_id
1 'polypeptide(L)'
;MRSSSNCASKISATTATGILSFIAIICGTVAWFHMQSIHDTHRPPSNIQQLDLETSHNNRQSNDQHHRHRRLSNALPNGGCELTWPTDPPPGTEITYAASYPGCGARMTWNLVEALTGFVTGDDWNNNGLGSNVVTVKTHYPQSNGILVDFDDQIQRVFIVIRNPLKSIPSFFNHIYEMRNHLPVHSERAPLEEWIKWRNAYIDTEIAEYKKFIIYWMDRYTPENRLLITYEGLTDDVIGAEVTKGLSLFLGQAKGVTTIHPDSVPCIWRAVVKNEPPAQQAAQIMKLQSLAVNQPPGVHQQQQQQPLQQGTTLVVQPQQTANIAQLNLSNNAAIAQPTSQSIEQKQQPPLEQQQDLDSDSDSLDDLLREMEKKLADGKKLLQQQEPNGRRLLRTTQQQKHPTDHYRHRRLDPGHHNSQRKGPDVPRPYTPEQLDKMMKMLTEVALRYQNVDARLYHIMMGYYEQVRVARAELLGPEGGGGAVPPPPGGFY
;
A
#
# COMPACT_ATOMS: atom_id res chain seq x y z
N MET A 1 9.54 74.45 42.72
CA MET A 1 10.29 74.05 41.51
C MET A 1 9.33 73.29 40.63
N ARG A 2 8.73 73.93 39.61
CA ARG A 2 8.98 73.72 38.16
C ARG A 2 9.07 72.23 37.77
N SER A 3 8.42 71.69 36.75
CA SER A 3 7.41 72.15 35.79
C SER A 3 7.03 70.90 34.98
N SER A 4 5.77 70.82 34.58
CA SER A 4 5.17 69.96 33.55
C SER A 4 6.01 69.85 32.27
N SER A 5 5.86 68.78 31.48
CA SER A 5 5.14 68.78 30.18
C SER A 5 5.47 67.61 29.25
N ASN A 6 4.44 67.23 28.49
CA ASN A 6 4.35 66.26 27.40
C ASN A 6 5.38 66.47 26.28
N CYS A 7 5.65 65.44 25.47
CA CYS A 7 5.90 65.66 24.04
C CYS A 7 5.40 64.51 23.16
N ALA A 8 4.71 64.93 22.10
CA ALA A 8 4.01 64.14 21.11
C ALA A 8 4.88 63.86 19.87
N SER A 9 4.40 62.90 19.08
CA SER A 9 4.49 62.73 17.62
C SER A 9 5.42 63.65 16.81
N LYS A 10 6.19 63.06 15.88
CA LYS A 10 6.42 63.67 14.56
C LYS A 10 6.64 62.65 13.45
N ILE A 11 5.72 62.70 12.51
CA ILE A 11 5.79 62.30 11.11
C ILE A 11 6.85 63.15 10.41
N SER A 12 7.59 62.58 9.45
CA SER A 12 8.02 63.36 8.27
C SER A 12 8.05 62.49 7.03
N ALA A 13 7.30 62.96 6.03
CA ALA A 13 7.35 62.55 4.64
C ALA A 13 8.45 63.31 3.90
N THR A 14 8.94 62.73 2.80
CA THR A 14 9.48 63.46 1.65
C THR A 14 9.05 62.77 0.35
N THR A 15 8.06 63.39 -0.28
CA THR A 15 7.78 63.60 -1.71
C THR A 15 9.06 63.87 -2.57
N ALA A 16 9.12 63.78 -3.91
CA ALA A 16 8.19 63.44 -5.00
C ALA A 16 8.94 63.41 -6.36
N THR A 17 8.23 62.93 -7.39
CA THR A 17 8.29 63.24 -8.85
C THR A 17 9.19 62.37 -9.75
N GLY A 18 8.75 61.85 -10.91
CA GLY A 18 7.44 61.87 -11.58
C GLY A 18 7.54 61.39 -13.06
N ILE A 19 6.41 60.92 -13.62
CA ILE A 19 5.94 61.13 -15.03
C ILE A 19 6.63 60.24 -16.12
N LEU A 20 5.99 59.53 -17.07
CA LEU A 20 4.80 59.78 -17.92
C LEU A 20 4.19 58.47 -18.51
N SER A 21 2.89 58.53 -18.75
CA SER A 21 1.96 57.58 -19.39
C SER A 21 2.17 57.33 -20.90
N PHE A 22 1.59 56.22 -21.41
CA PHE A 22 0.82 56.25 -22.67
C PHE A 22 -0.39 55.30 -22.61
N ILE A 23 -1.52 55.82 -23.11
CA ILE A 23 -2.88 55.26 -23.19
C ILE A 23 -3.10 54.67 -24.60
N ALA A 24 -3.87 53.58 -24.71
CA ALA A 24 -4.81 53.40 -25.83
C ALA A 24 -6.01 52.53 -25.42
N ILE A 25 -7.19 53.11 -25.65
CA ILE A 25 -8.57 52.64 -25.44
C ILE A 25 -9.09 52.03 -26.77
N ILE A 26 -10.12 51.17 -26.71
CA ILE A 26 -11.35 51.08 -27.57
C ILE A 26 -12.05 49.75 -27.22
N CYS A 27 -13.15 49.74 -26.45
CA CYS A 27 -14.56 49.99 -26.77
C CYS A 27 -15.35 48.72 -27.16
N GLY A 28 -16.52 48.53 -26.52
CA GLY A 28 -17.53 47.55 -26.92
C GLY A 28 -18.53 47.18 -25.83
N THR A 29 -19.45 48.10 -25.51
CA THR A 29 -20.63 47.93 -24.63
C THR A 29 -21.75 47.11 -25.30
N VAL A 30 -22.70 46.56 -24.52
CA VAL A 30 -24.14 46.95 -24.51
C VAL A 30 -25.05 45.97 -23.72
N ALA A 31 -25.81 46.59 -22.80
CA ALA A 31 -27.18 46.34 -22.29
C ALA A 31 -27.56 45.21 -21.30
N TRP A 32 -27.89 45.71 -20.10
CA TRP A 32 -29.00 45.35 -19.20
C TRP A 32 -30.36 45.13 -19.88
N PHE A 33 -31.17 44.22 -19.32
CA PHE A 33 -32.56 44.51 -18.94
C PHE A 33 -32.94 43.77 -17.65
N HIS A 34 -33.71 44.47 -16.82
CA HIS A 34 -34.21 44.13 -15.50
C HIS A 34 -35.74 43.97 -15.64
N MET A 35 -36.38 42.94 -15.08
CA MET A 35 -37.79 43.05 -14.69
C MET A 35 -38.14 42.07 -13.56
N GLN A 36 -38.58 42.65 -12.45
CA GLN A 36 -39.28 41.99 -11.34
C GLN A 36 -40.75 41.83 -11.70
N SER A 37 -41.45 40.82 -11.15
CA SER A 37 -42.72 41.05 -10.44
C SER A 37 -43.16 39.82 -9.64
N ILE A 38 -43.72 40.12 -8.48
CA ILE A 38 -44.31 39.26 -7.45
C ILE A 38 -45.82 39.18 -7.71
N HIS A 39 -46.47 38.05 -7.44
CA HIS A 39 -47.78 38.04 -6.77
C HIS A 39 -48.09 36.69 -6.11
N ASP A 40 -49.01 36.81 -5.16
CA ASP A 40 -49.21 36.08 -3.92
C ASP A 40 -50.36 35.05 -3.98
N THR A 41 -50.33 34.17 -2.96
CA THR A 41 -51.45 33.57 -2.18
C THR A 41 -52.64 32.82 -2.83
N HIS A 42 -52.83 31.55 -2.41
CA HIS A 42 -53.93 31.07 -1.53
C HIS A 42 -54.25 29.56 -1.69
N ARG A 43 -54.36 28.89 -0.54
CA ARG A 43 -55.14 27.65 -0.23
C ARG A 43 -56.27 28.11 0.76
N PRO A 44 -57.27 27.31 1.21
CA PRO A 44 -57.77 25.95 0.87
C PRO A 44 -59.36 25.95 0.82
N PRO A 45 -60.12 24.97 1.37
CA PRO A 45 -60.37 23.54 1.03
C PRO A 45 -61.85 23.22 0.70
N SER A 46 -62.17 22.00 0.22
CA SER A 46 -63.45 21.31 0.55
C SER A 46 -63.44 19.79 0.26
N ASN A 47 -63.98 19.04 1.22
CA ASN A 47 -64.51 17.68 1.13
C ASN A 47 -65.73 17.59 0.19
N ILE A 48 -66.01 16.41 -0.38
CA ILE A 48 -67.26 15.61 -0.18
C ILE A 48 -67.31 14.38 -1.13
N GLN A 49 -67.57 13.23 -0.49
CA GLN A 49 -68.29 11.99 -0.87
C GLN A 49 -68.14 11.32 -2.26
N GLN A 50 -67.58 10.10 -2.21
CA GLN A 50 -68.26 8.80 -2.37
C GLN A 50 -69.11 8.55 -3.63
N LEU A 51 -68.61 7.66 -4.50
CA LEU A 51 -69.48 6.78 -5.29
C LEU A 51 -68.75 5.46 -5.61
N ASP A 52 -69.41 4.37 -5.25
CA ASP A 52 -69.06 2.99 -5.56
C ASP A 52 -69.08 2.75 -7.07
N LEU A 53 -68.09 2.02 -7.58
CA LEU A 53 -68.26 1.18 -8.76
C LEU A 53 -67.31 -0.02 -8.69
N GLU A 54 -67.90 -1.18 -8.44
CA GLU A 54 -67.28 -2.49 -8.65
C GLU A 54 -66.86 -2.61 -10.12
N THR A 55 -65.58 -2.88 -10.37
CA THR A 55 -65.17 -3.42 -11.67
C THR A 55 -64.00 -4.37 -11.46
N SER A 56 -64.32 -5.65 -11.59
CA SER A 56 -63.42 -6.79 -11.67
C SER A 56 -62.27 -6.51 -12.64
N HIS A 57 -61.07 -6.31 -12.09
CA HIS A 57 -59.82 -6.26 -12.85
C HIS A 57 -58.79 -7.23 -12.27
N ASN A 58 -58.63 -8.31 -13.03
CA ASN A 58 -57.42 -9.08 -13.29
C ASN A 58 -56.26 -8.86 -12.34
N ASN A 59 -56.04 -9.93 -11.59
CA ASN A 59 -54.87 -10.34 -10.82
C ASN A 59 -53.55 -10.23 -11.63
N ARG A 60 -53.08 -9.00 -11.87
CA ARG A 60 -51.70 -8.72 -12.29
C ARG A 60 -50.92 -8.39 -11.03
N GLN A 61 -50.14 -9.38 -10.59
CA GLN A 61 -49.04 -9.22 -9.65
C GLN A 61 -48.12 -8.08 -10.11
N SER A 62 -48.41 -6.87 -9.66
CA SER A 62 -47.48 -5.77 -9.60
C SER A 62 -47.00 -5.62 -8.16
N ASN A 63 -45.72 -5.34 -8.00
CA ASN A 63 -45.05 -4.97 -6.75
C ASN A 63 -44.59 -6.09 -5.82
N ASP A 64 -43.78 -7.00 -6.35
CA ASP A 64 -42.52 -7.32 -5.65
C ASP A 64 -41.36 -7.12 -6.64
N GLN A 65 -41.14 -5.87 -7.01
CA GLN A 65 -39.77 -5.39 -7.21
C GLN A 65 -39.11 -5.45 -5.83
N HIS A 66 -38.78 -6.67 -5.38
CA HIS A 66 -37.69 -6.86 -4.47
C HIS A 66 -36.54 -6.08 -5.06
N HIS A 67 -36.23 -4.94 -4.45
CA HIS A 67 -34.90 -4.39 -4.46
C HIS A 67 -33.98 -5.60 -4.37
N ARG A 68 -33.22 -5.86 -5.44
CA ARG A 68 -32.13 -6.83 -5.39
C ARG A 68 -31.17 -6.26 -4.36
N HIS A 69 -31.47 -6.52 -3.10
CA HIS A 69 -30.76 -6.00 -1.96
C HIS A 69 -29.34 -6.48 -2.14
N ARG A 70 -28.49 -5.51 -2.45
CA ARG A 70 -27.04 -5.61 -2.47
C ARG A 70 -26.60 -6.53 -1.33
N ARG A 71 -26.06 -7.70 -1.69
CA ARG A 71 -25.61 -8.69 -0.69
C ARG A 71 -24.21 -8.31 -0.23
N LEU A 72 -24.15 -7.39 0.75
CA LEU A 72 -23.02 -7.32 1.68
C LEU A 72 -22.71 -8.72 2.21
N SER A 73 -21.53 -8.93 2.80
CA SER A 73 -21.44 -10.08 3.71
C SER A 73 -22.59 -9.92 4.72
N ASN A 74 -23.45 -10.94 4.85
CA ASN A 74 -24.70 -10.75 5.57
C ASN A 74 -24.38 -10.68 7.06
N ALA A 75 -24.78 -9.59 7.70
CA ALA A 75 -24.80 -9.53 9.16
C ALA A 75 -25.85 -10.51 9.67
N LEU A 76 -25.45 -11.45 10.51
CA LEU A 76 -26.35 -12.39 11.17
C LEU A 76 -26.65 -11.90 12.60
N PRO A 77 -27.77 -12.33 13.21
CA PRO A 77 -28.04 -12.05 14.61
C PRO A 77 -26.87 -12.45 15.52
N ASN A 78 -26.74 -11.78 16.67
CA ASN A 78 -25.71 -12.03 17.68
C ASN A 78 -24.26 -11.78 17.20
N GLY A 79 -24.06 -10.86 16.24
CA GLY A 79 -22.74 -10.52 15.71
C GLY A 79 -22.14 -11.58 14.78
N GLY A 80 -22.94 -12.54 14.32
CA GLY A 80 -22.53 -13.48 13.28
C GLY A 80 -22.39 -12.79 11.91
N CYS A 81 -21.80 -13.50 10.96
CA CYS A 81 -21.61 -13.03 9.59
C CYS A 81 -21.68 -14.17 8.58
N GLU A 82 -22.05 -13.85 7.33
CA GLU A 82 -22.00 -14.73 6.17
C GLU A 82 -21.17 -14.04 5.08
N LEU A 83 -19.99 -14.58 4.73
CA LEU A 83 -19.19 -14.07 3.62
C LEU A 83 -19.88 -14.33 2.28
N THR A 84 -20.23 -13.28 1.54
CA THR A 84 -20.85 -13.34 0.20
C THR A 84 -19.84 -13.07 -0.92
N TRP A 85 -20.23 -13.06 -2.19
CA TRP A 85 -19.34 -12.60 -3.27
C TRP A 85 -19.43 -11.07 -3.41
N PRO A 86 -18.31 -10.37 -3.69
CA PRO A 86 -18.36 -8.95 -3.96
C PRO A 86 -19.13 -8.69 -5.26
N THR A 87 -19.89 -7.61 -5.29
CA THR A 87 -20.59 -7.12 -6.48
C THR A 87 -20.01 -5.80 -6.95
N ASP A 88 -20.39 -5.35 -8.14
CA ASP A 88 -20.04 -4.01 -8.58
C ASP A 88 -20.60 -2.96 -7.60
N PRO A 89 -19.85 -1.89 -7.32
CA PRO A 89 -20.39 -0.76 -6.60
C PRO A 89 -21.47 -0.04 -7.44
N PRO A 90 -22.47 0.62 -6.81
CA PRO A 90 -23.40 1.49 -7.49
C PRO A 90 -22.67 2.59 -8.27
N PRO A 91 -23.23 3.07 -9.39
CA PRO A 91 -22.68 4.21 -10.11
C PRO A 91 -22.48 5.43 -9.20
N GLY A 92 -21.31 6.07 -9.34
CA GLY A 92 -20.95 7.24 -8.53
C GLY A 92 -20.53 6.93 -7.09
N THR A 93 -20.22 5.65 -6.79
CA THR A 93 -19.52 5.29 -5.55
C THR A 93 -18.15 5.94 -5.51
N GLU A 94 -17.85 6.60 -4.41
CA GLU A 94 -16.56 7.24 -4.17
C GLU A 94 -15.48 6.18 -3.92
N ILE A 95 -14.36 6.34 -4.62
CA ILE A 95 -13.24 5.39 -4.59
C ILE A 95 -12.29 5.80 -3.46
N THR A 96 -11.73 4.81 -2.76
CA THR A 96 -10.70 5.02 -1.73
C THR A 96 -9.41 4.27 -2.09
N TYR A 97 -8.24 4.90 -1.98
CA TYR A 97 -6.98 4.16 -2.11
C TYR A 97 -6.77 3.21 -0.92
N ALA A 98 -6.33 1.98 -1.22
CA ALA A 98 -5.84 1.00 -0.27
C ALA A 98 -4.30 0.93 -0.40
N ALA A 99 -3.61 1.91 0.18
CA ALA A 99 -2.17 2.08 0.02
C ALA A 99 -1.40 1.20 1.00
N SER A 100 -0.36 0.51 0.52
CA SER A 100 0.55 -0.24 1.40
C SER A 100 1.90 -0.45 0.73
N TYR A 101 2.99 -0.37 1.48
CA TYR A 101 4.28 -0.83 0.97
C TYR A 101 4.21 -2.37 0.75
N PRO A 102 4.90 -2.93 -0.26
CA PRO A 102 4.93 -4.38 -0.46
C PRO A 102 5.28 -5.16 0.81
N GLY A 103 4.55 -6.23 1.12
CA GLY A 103 4.74 -7.00 2.36
C GLY A 103 3.99 -6.45 3.60
N CYS A 104 3.28 -5.33 3.49
CA CYS A 104 2.44 -4.77 4.56
C CYS A 104 1.00 -5.34 4.60
N GLY A 105 0.69 -6.41 3.87
CA GLY A 105 -0.62 -7.08 3.92
C GLY A 105 -1.67 -6.59 2.93
N ALA A 106 -1.25 -6.02 1.79
CA ALA A 106 -2.13 -5.50 0.74
C ALA A 106 -3.26 -6.45 0.33
N ARG A 107 -2.97 -7.75 0.26
CA ARG A 107 -3.98 -8.72 -0.19
C ARG A 107 -4.91 -9.23 0.92
N MET A 108 -4.44 -9.24 2.16
CA MET A 108 -5.32 -9.41 3.31
C MET A 108 -6.34 -8.26 3.39
N THR A 109 -5.87 -7.01 3.25
CA THR A 109 -6.77 -5.85 3.27
C THR A 109 -7.68 -5.77 2.06
N TRP A 110 -7.24 -6.24 0.88
CA TRP A 110 -8.12 -6.43 -0.28
C TRP A 110 -9.34 -7.30 0.08
N ASN A 111 -9.11 -8.51 0.59
CA ASN A 111 -10.18 -9.44 0.95
C ASN A 111 -11.06 -8.88 2.07
N LEU A 112 -10.45 -8.16 3.01
CA LEU A 112 -11.14 -7.54 4.13
C LEU A 112 -12.09 -6.44 3.66
N VAL A 113 -11.64 -5.56 2.75
CA VAL A 113 -12.49 -4.51 2.15
C VAL A 113 -13.67 -5.14 1.41
N GLU A 114 -13.44 -6.16 0.58
CA GLU A 114 -14.53 -6.85 -0.13
C GLU A 114 -15.54 -7.46 0.85
N ALA A 115 -15.06 -8.06 1.95
CA ALA A 115 -15.91 -8.66 2.96
C ALA A 115 -16.71 -7.62 3.75
N LEU A 116 -16.10 -6.48 4.10
CA LEU A 116 -16.75 -5.40 4.85
C LEU A 116 -17.77 -4.64 4.00
N THR A 117 -17.51 -4.44 2.71
CA THR A 117 -18.30 -3.54 1.84
C THR A 117 -19.24 -4.29 0.88
N GLY A 118 -19.02 -5.60 0.70
CA GLY A 118 -19.70 -6.38 -0.34
C GLY A 118 -19.34 -5.97 -1.77
N PHE A 119 -18.30 -5.16 -1.97
CA PHE A 119 -17.96 -4.62 -3.28
C PHE A 119 -16.62 -5.10 -3.79
N VAL A 120 -16.50 -5.13 -5.12
CA VAL A 120 -15.24 -5.45 -5.81
C VAL A 120 -14.24 -4.32 -5.59
N THR A 121 -12.98 -4.70 -5.45
CA THR A 121 -11.84 -3.79 -5.35
C THR A 121 -10.98 -3.91 -6.62
N GLY A 122 -10.17 -2.91 -6.88
CA GLY A 122 -9.28 -2.79 -8.04
C GLY A 122 -7.82 -2.64 -7.62
N ASP A 123 -6.91 -2.79 -8.56
CA ASP A 123 -5.48 -2.56 -8.37
C ASP A 123 -4.98 -1.46 -9.31
N ASP A 124 -3.84 -0.89 -8.97
CA ASP A 124 -3.19 0.20 -9.72
C ASP A 124 -2.83 -0.16 -11.17
N TRP A 125 -2.66 -1.44 -11.48
CA TRP A 125 -2.41 -1.93 -12.83
C TRP A 125 -3.66 -2.35 -13.59
N ASN A 126 -4.84 -2.20 -12.97
CA ASN A 126 -6.13 -2.63 -13.53
C ASN A 126 -6.10 -4.09 -14.02
N ASN A 127 -5.42 -4.98 -13.28
CA ASN A 127 -5.26 -6.39 -13.67
C ASN A 127 -6.61 -7.13 -13.77
N ASN A 128 -7.64 -6.64 -13.08
CA ASN A 128 -8.99 -7.19 -13.14
C ASN A 128 -9.93 -6.52 -14.16
N GLY A 129 -9.45 -5.51 -14.89
CA GLY A 129 -10.22 -4.83 -15.94
C GLY A 129 -11.43 -4.03 -15.45
N LEU A 130 -11.54 -3.76 -14.15
CA LEU A 130 -12.69 -3.05 -13.56
C LEU A 130 -12.58 -1.52 -13.71
N GLY A 131 -11.38 -0.99 -13.94
CA GLY A 131 -11.13 0.45 -14.02
C GLY A 131 -11.62 1.18 -12.77
N SER A 132 -12.42 2.23 -12.95
CA SER A 132 -12.99 3.02 -11.85
C SER A 132 -14.26 2.40 -11.22
N ASN A 133 -14.73 1.24 -11.68
CA ASN A 133 -15.91 0.58 -11.14
C ASN A 133 -15.58 -0.26 -9.88
N VAL A 134 -14.95 0.36 -8.88
CA VAL A 134 -14.42 -0.32 -7.70
C VAL A 134 -14.65 0.45 -6.40
N VAL A 135 -14.86 -0.34 -5.34
CA VAL A 135 -14.51 -0.10 -3.94
C VAL A 135 -13.34 0.84 -3.63
N THR A 136 -12.20 0.22 -3.87
CA THR A 136 -10.89 0.73 -3.51
C THR A 136 -9.92 0.37 -4.61
N VAL A 137 -8.84 1.13 -4.70
CA VAL A 137 -7.70 0.81 -5.56
C VAL A 137 -6.53 0.43 -4.66
N LYS A 138 -6.11 -0.83 -4.67
CA LYS A 138 -4.89 -1.28 -4.00
C LYS A 138 -3.69 -0.80 -4.79
N THR A 139 -2.76 -0.15 -4.11
CA THR A 139 -1.56 0.38 -4.73
C THR A 139 -0.34 0.25 -3.84
N HIS A 140 0.82 0.10 -4.48
CA HIS A 140 2.14 0.18 -3.86
C HIS A 140 2.89 1.48 -4.20
N TYR A 141 2.29 2.37 -5.00
CA TYR A 141 2.89 3.66 -5.36
C TYR A 141 3.30 4.41 -4.10
N PRO A 142 4.43 5.14 -4.06
CA PRO A 142 5.40 5.42 -5.12
C PRO A 142 6.56 4.41 -5.20
N GLN A 143 6.41 3.22 -4.60
CA GLN A 143 7.39 2.13 -4.78
C GLN A 143 7.51 1.81 -6.28
N SER A 144 8.70 1.43 -6.73
CA SER A 144 9.04 1.32 -8.15
C SER A 144 8.13 0.42 -9.01
N ASN A 145 7.35 -0.48 -8.40
CA ASN A 145 6.39 -1.35 -9.07
C ASN A 145 4.93 -0.85 -9.00
N GLY A 146 4.66 0.25 -8.31
CA GLY A 146 3.34 0.87 -8.25
C GLY A 146 3.18 2.00 -9.26
N ILE A 147 1.94 2.25 -9.68
CA ILE A 147 1.56 3.40 -10.51
C ILE A 147 0.33 4.10 -9.92
N LEU A 148 0.11 5.35 -10.33
CA LEU A 148 -1.18 6.00 -10.12
C LEU A 148 -2.10 5.62 -11.28
N VAL A 149 -3.39 5.42 -10.98
CA VAL A 149 -4.39 5.10 -12.02
C VAL A 149 -4.75 6.33 -12.84
N ASP A 150 -5.29 6.15 -14.04
CA ASP A 150 -5.66 7.25 -14.94
C ASP A 150 -6.76 8.19 -14.38
N PHE A 151 -7.46 7.76 -13.32
CA PHE A 151 -8.50 8.50 -12.60
C PHE A 151 -8.06 8.87 -11.16
N ASP A 152 -6.75 8.99 -10.93
CA ASP A 152 -6.14 9.34 -9.63
C ASP A 152 -6.69 10.67 -9.05
N ASP A 153 -7.01 11.62 -9.92
CA ASP A 153 -7.60 12.92 -9.57
C ASP A 153 -9.00 12.80 -8.94
N GLN A 154 -9.67 11.66 -9.13
CA GLN A 154 -11.00 11.40 -8.57
C GLN A 154 -10.95 10.73 -7.19
N ILE A 155 -9.77 10.29 -6.74
CA ILE A 155 -9.61 9.52 -5.49
C ILE A 155 -9.16 10.46 -4.38
N GLN A 156 -10.12 10.90 -3.56
CA GLN A 156 -9.93 11.92 -2.54
C GLN A 156 -9.66 11.38 -1.14
N ARG A 157 -9.58 10.04 -0.98
CA ARG A 157 -9.40 9.38 0.31
C ARG A 157 -8.45 8.19 0.23
N VAL A 158 -7.76 7.89 1.34
CA VAL A 158 -6.84 6.74 1.43
C VAL A 158 -6.91 6.07 2.80
N PHE A 159 -6.78 4.75 2.86
CA PHE A 159 -6.25 4.12 4.08
C PHE A 159 -4.86 3.53 3.78
N ILE A 160 -3.96 3.69 4.74
CA ILE A 160 -2.55 3.38 4.60
C ILE A 160 -2.22 2.26 5.58
N VAL A 161 -1.77 1.11 5.06
CA VAL A 161 -1.34 -0.03 5.87
C VAL A 161 0.17 0.01 6.03
N ILE A 162 0.62 0.13 7.27
CA ILE A 162 2.03 0.22 7.65
C ILE A 162 2.40 -1.03 8.45
N ARG A 163 3.61 -1.56 8.25
CA ARG A 163 4.11 -2.74 8.94
C ARG A 163 5.59 -2.56 9.25
N ASN A 164 6.06 -3.06 10.39
CA ASN A 164 7.46 -2.93 10.79
C ASN A 164 8.41 -3.29 9.61
N PRO A 165 9.37 -2.41 9.22
CA PRO A 165 10.33 -2.67 8.13
C PRO A 165 11.14 -3.96 8.30
N LEU A 166 11.39 -4.41 9.54
CA LEU A 166 12.02 -5.70 9.82
C LEU A 166 11.21 -6.90 9.30
N LYS A 167 9.91 -6.71 9.07
CA LYS A 167 8.97 -7.77 8.66
C LYS A 167 8.45 -7.53 7.24
N SER A 168 8.20 -6.29 6.84
CA SER A 168 7.68 -5.98 5.51
C SER A 168 8.73 -6.16 4.41
N ILE A 169 9.98 -5.71 4.60
CA ILE A 169 11.03 -5.84 3.57
C ILE A 169 11.37 -7.31 3.26
N PRO A 170 11.59 -8.21 4.25
CA PRO A 170 11.80 -9.62 3.95
C PRO A 170 10.56 -10.29 3.35
N SER A 171 9.35 -9.85 3.73
CA SER A 171 8.11 -10.34 3.13
C SER A 171 8.00 -9.94 1.66
N PHE A 172 8.41 -8.72 1.29
CA PHE A 172 8.53 -8.29 -0.10
C PHE A 172 9.58 -9.10 -0.85
N PHE A 173 10.75 -9.33 -0.26
CA PHE A 173 11.76 -10.20 -0.87
C PHE A 173 11.23 -11.61 -1.18
N ASN A 174 10.48 -12.22 -0.26
CA ASN A 174 9.88 -13.54 -0.53
C ASN A 174 8.96 -13.51 -1.77
N HIS A 175 8.21 -12.41 -1.98
CA HIS A 175 7.42 -12.25 -3.20
C HIS A 175 8.29 -12.13 -4.45
N ILE A 176 9.38 -11.36 -4.41
CA ILE A 176 10.34 -11.27 -5.52
C ILE A 176 10.91 -12.65 -5.86
N TYR A 177 11.29 -13.42 -4.83
CA TYR A 177 11.83 -14.76 -5.00
C TYR A 177 10.81 -15.68 -5.68
N GLU A 178 9.55 -15.67 -5.25
CA GLU A 178 8.49 -16.47 -5.89
C GLU A 178 8.32 -16.14 -7.36
N MET A 179 8.23 -14.84 -7.69
CA MET A 179 8.07 -14.38 -9.07
C MET A 179 9.25 -14.80 -9.95
N ARG A 180 10.49 -14.69 -9.45
CA ARG A 180 11.70 -15.08 -10.20
C ARG A 180 11.81 -16.58 -10.43
N ASN A 181 11.24 -17.39 -9.54
CA ASN A 181 11.30 -18.85 -9.61
C ASN A 181 10.00 -19.48 -10.13
N HIS A 182 9.07 -18.67 -10.63
CA HIS A 182 7.76 -19.11 -11.13
C HIS A 182 6.96 -19.93 -10.10
N LEU A 183 7.11 -19.59 -8.82
CA LEU A 183 6.39 -20.24 -7.72
C LEU A 183 5.01 -19.58 -7.54
N PRO A 184 4.01 -20.31 -7.02
CA PRO A 184 2.74 -19.69 -6.67
C PRO A 184 2.94 -18.55 -5.66
N VAL A 185 2.21 -17.45 -5.85
CA VAL A 185 2.34 -16.27 -4.98
C VAL A 185 1.94 -16.63 -3.55
N HIS A 186 2.74 -16.21 -2.57
CA HIS A 186 2.58 -16.52 -1.14
C HIS A 186 2.70 -18.01 -0.76
N SER A 187 3.35 -18.83 -1.58
CA SER A 187 3.56 -20.25 -1.31
C SER A 187 4.82 -20.58 -0.53
N GLU A 188 5.92 -19.81 -0.68
CA GLU A 188 7.24 -20.23 -0.21
C GLU A 188 8.03 -19.09 0.45
N ARG A 189 8.82 -19.45 1.47
CA ARG A 189 9.86 -18.61 2.07
C ARG A 189 11.14 -18.81 1.26
N ALA A 190 11.74 -17.72 0.79
CA ALA A 190 12.99 -17.77 0.06
C ALA A 190 14.12 -18.38 0.93
N PRO A 191 15.10 -19.09 0.36
CA PRO A 191 16.27 -19.57 1.11
C PRO A 191 17.03 -18.43 1.81
N LEU A 192 17.75 -18.75 2.88
CA LEU A 192 18.53 -17.75 3.63
C LEU A 192 19.65 -17.12 2.77
N GLU A 193 20.34 -17.93 1.97
CA GLU A 193 21.44 -17.48 1.11
C GLU A 193 20.96 -16.45 0.08
N GLU A 194 19.80 -16.71 -0.53
CA GLU A 194 19.15 -15.80 -1.48
C GLU A 194 18.74 -14.48 -0.80
N TRP A 195 18.25 -14.55 0.43
CA TRP A 195 17.99 -13.35 1.24
C TRP A 195 19.25 -12.54 1.48
N ILE A 196 20.34 -13.17 1.94
CA ILE A 196 21.60 -12.46 2.24
C ILE A 196 22.13 -11.76 0.98
N LYS A 197 22.14 -12.48 -0.16
CA LYS A 197 22.57 -11.94 -1.45
C LYS A 197 21.74 -10.73 -1.86
N TRP A 198 20.41 -10.84 -1.81
CA TRP A 198 19.52 -9.74 -2.19
C TRP A 198 19.61 -8.56 -1.21
N ARG A 199 19.60 -8.83 0.10
CA ARG A 199 19.70 -7.82 1.15
C ARG A 199 20.96 -6.98 0.98
N ASN A 200 22.11 -7.61 0.78
CA ASN A 200 23.37 -6.89 0.62
C ASN A 200 23.38 -5.99 -0.63
N ALA A 201 22.63 -6.34 -1.67
CA ALA A 201 22.56 -5.57 -2.90
C ALA A 201 21.50 -4.45 -2.87
N TYR A 202 20.39 -4.62 -2.15
CA TYR A 202 19.20 -3.78 -2.33
C TYR A 202 18.63 -3.17 -1.05
N ILE A 203 19.10 -3.53 0.14
CA ILE A 203 18.44 -3.11 1.39
C ILE A 203 18.38 -1.59 1.57
N ASP A 204 19.42 -0.85 1.17
CA ASP A 204 19.44 0.60 1.26
C ASP A 204 18.37 1.23 0.36
N THR A 205 18.19 0.69 -0.85
CA THR A 205 17.12 1.11 -1.76
C THR A 205 15.75 0.85 -1.13
N GLU A 206 15.54 -0.29 -0.50
CA GLU A 206 14.23 -0.64 0.07
C GLU A 206 13.92 0.13 1.34
N ILE A 207 14.93 0.49 2.15
CA ILE A 207 14.76 1.43 3.27
C ILE A 207 14.31 2.80 2.75
N ALA A 208 14.93 3.29 1.66
CA ALA A 208 14.56 4.56 1.05
C ALA A 208 13.15 4.52 0.40
N GLU A 209 12.80 3.45 -0.31
CA GLU A 209 11.46 3.27 -0.89
C GLU A 209 10.38 3.14 0.19
N TYR A 210 10.67 2.48 1.31
CA TYR A 210 9.76 2.41 2.46
C TYR A 210 9.51 3.81 3.06
N LYS A 211 10.58 4.60 3.26
CA LYS A 211 10.48 6.00 3.71
C LYS A 211 9.63 6.84 2.76
N LYS A 212 9.96 6.78 1.47
CA LYS A 212 9.30 7.52 0.39
C LYS A 212 7.81 7.15 0.32
N PHE A 213 7.47 5.88 0.50
CA PHE A 213 6.08 5.43 0.54
C PHE A 213 5.29 6.12 1.65
N ILE A 214 5.79 6.12 2.88
CA ILE A 214 5.08 6.75 4.00
C ILE A 214 4.92 8.25 3.74
N ILE A 215 6.02 8.94 3.41
CA ILE A 215 6.00 10.40 3.19
C ILE A 215 5.00 10.78 2.09
N TYR A 216 4.98 10.06 0.97
CA TYR A 216 4.09 10.36 -0.13
C TYR A 216 2.61 10.37 0.27
N TRP A 217 2.14 9.29 0.92
CA TRP A 217 0.72 9.20 1.28
C TRP A 217 0.33 10.13 2.43
N MET A 218 1.27 10.40 3.33
CA MET A 218 1.08 11.35 4.43
C MET A 218 1.02 12.80 3.95
N ASP A 219 1.81 13.17 2.94
CA ASP A 219 1.79 14.52 2.39
C ASP A 219 0.62 14.72 1.42
N ARG A 220 0.21 13.67 0.71
CA ARG A 220 -0.84 13.76 -0.32
C ARG A 220 -2.24 13.95 0.25
N TYR A 221 -2.56 13.31 1.38
CA TYR A 221 -3.91 13.34 1.98
C TYR A 221 -3.88 13.99 3.34
N THR A 222 -4.84 14.87 3.63
CA THR A 222 -5.01 15.46 4.97
C THR A 222 -5.46 14.41 5.99
N PRO A 223 -5.24 14.64 7.31
CA PRO A 223 -5.68 13.72 8.36
C PRO A 223 -7.15 13.28 8.25
N GLU A 224 -8.05 14.15 7.81
CA GLU A 224 -9.50 13.88 7.71
C GLU A 224 -9.84 12.92 6.54
N ASN A 225 -8.97 12.89 5.53
CA ASN A 225 -9.14 12.08 4.33
C ASN A 225 -8.24 10.83 4.32
N ARG A 226 -7.56 10.55 5.44
CA ARG A 226 -6.71 9.36 5.57
C ARG A 226 -6.99 8.56 6.83
N LEU A 227 -6.84 7.23 6.73
CA LEU A 227 -6.82 6.33 7.88
C LEU A 227 -5.48 5.58 7.93
N LEU A 228 -4.77 5.69 9.06
CA LEU A 228 -3.60 4.84 9.33
C LEU A 228 -4.02 3.52 9.96
N ILE A 229 -3.45 2.41 9.50
CA ILE A 229 -3.64 1.07 10.05
C ILE A 229 -2.28 0.39 10.14
N THR A 230 -1.98 -0.26 11.26
CA THR A 230 -0.81 -1.14 11.35
C THR A 230 -1.20 -2.57 11.01
N TYR A 231 -0.33 -3.29 10.29
CA TYR A 231 -0.53 -4.72 10.02
C TYR A 231 -0.62 -5.51 11.32
N GLU A 232 0.24 -5.17 12.29
CA GLU A 232 0.31 -5.72 13.62
C GLU A 232 -1.00 -5.51 14.36
N GLY A 233 -1.53 -4.29 14.38
CA GLY A 233 -2.81 -4.00 15.02
C GLY A 233 -3.97 -4.72 14.33
N LEU A 234 -3.96 -4.85 13.00
CA LEU A 234 -5.00 -5.54 12.26
C LEU A 234 -4.97 -7.06 12.50
N THR A 235 -3.78 -7.63 12.72
CA THR A 235 -3.58 -9.07 12.94
C THR A 235 -3.52 -9.45 14.42
N ASP A 236 -3.64 -8.50 15.34
CA ASP A 236 -3.62 -8.73 16.78
C ASP A 236 -4.87 -9.47 17.26
N ASP A 237 -4.71 -10.48 18.12
CA ASP A 237 -5.81 -11.31 18.62
C ASP A 237 -6.79 -10.58 19.55
N VAL A 238 -6.33 -9.49 20.18
CA VAL A 238 -7.09 -8.72 21.17
C VAL A 238 -7.74 -7.51 20.51
N ILE A 239 -6.97 -6.73 19.73
CA ILE A 239 -7.44 -5.46 19.17
C ILE A 239 -7.79 -5.53 17.68
N GLY A 240 -7.50 -6.62 16.98
CA GLY A 240 -7.67 -6.73 15.53
C GLY A 240 -9.11 -6.51 15.04
N ALA A 241 -10.09 -7.00 15.79
CA ALA A 241 -11.50 -6.74 15.48
C ALA A 241 -11.87 -5.25 15.60
N GLU A 242 -11.34 -4.54 16.61
CA GLU A 242 -11.61 -3.12 16.79
C GLU A 242 -10.87 -2.26 15.74
N VAL A 243 -9.63 -2.61 15.40
CA VAL A 243 -8.91 -1.99 14.29
C VAL A 243 -9.68 -2.17 12.97
N THR A 244 -10.26 -3.36 12.75
CA THR A 244 -11.11 -3.64 11.59
C THR A 244 -12.40 -2.82 11.61
N LYS A 245 -12.99 -2.61 12.79
CA LYS A 245 -14.18 -1.75 12.95
C LYS A 245 -13.86 -0.31 12.56
N GLY A 246 -12.69 0.21 12.94
CA GLY A 246 -12.19 1.50 12.49
C GLY A 246 -12.10 1.60 10.96
N LEU A 247 -11.56 0.57 10.30
CA LEU A 247 -11.55 0.49 8.82
C LEU A 247 -12.97 0.47 8.23
N SER A 248 -13.87 -0.34 8.79
CA SER A 248 -15.27 -0.42 8.35
C SER A 248 -15.99 0.93 8.44
N LEU A 249 -15.79 1.66 9.53
CA LEU A 249 -16.36 3.00 9.72
C LEU A 249 -15.78 3.99 8.71
N PHE A 250 -14.46 4.00 8.49
CA PHE A 250 -13.83 4.88 7.51
C PHE A 250 -14.31 4.63 6.07
N LEU A 251 -14.45 3.36 5.68
CA LEU A 251 -15.00 2.99 4.36
C LEU A 251 -16.47 3.40 4.23
N GLY A 252 -17.27 3.26 5.29
CA GLY A 252 -18.68 3.64 5.30
C GLY A 252 -18.94 5.15 5.21
N GLN A 253 -17.91 5.99 5.37
CA GLN A 253 -18.01 7.44 5.17
C GLN A 253 -18.00 7.83 3.69
N ALA A 254 -17.48 6.97 2.81
CA ALA A 254 -17.40 7.25 1.37
C ALA A 254 -18.79 7.18 0.71
N LYS A 255 -19.09 8.12 -0.19
CA LYS A 255 -20.39 8.19 -0.87
C LYS A 255 -20.67 6.88 -1.62
N GLY A 256 -21.87 6.32 -1.43
CA GLY A 256 -22.29 5.08 -2.10
C GLY A 256 -21.76 3.80 -1.45
N VAL A 257 -20.93 3.91 -0.41
CA VAL A 257 -20.42 2.77 0.34
C VAL A 257 -21.31 2.52 1.56
N THR A 258 -21.70 1.26 1.72
CA THR A 258 -22.35 0.76 2.95
C THR A 258 -21.53 -0.42 3.42
N THR A 259 -21.20 -0.45 4.69
CA THR A 259 -20.44 -1.55 5.29
C THR A 259 -21.34 -2.48 6.10
N ILE A 260 -20.81 -3.66 6.41
CA ILE A 260 -21.46 -4.61 7.30
C ILE A 260 -21.75 -3.98 8.66
N HIS A 261 -22.82 -4.43 9.32
CA HIS A 261 -23.17 -3.98 10.66
C HIS A 261 -21.97 -4.07 11.63
N PRO A 262 -21.73 -3.05 12.47
CA PRO A 262 -20.55 -3.02 13.35
C PRO A 262 -20.39 -4.26 14.24
N ASP A 263 -21.50 -4.83 14.74
CA ASP A 263 -21.48 -6.02 15.60
C ASP A 263 -21.02 -7.29 14.88
N SER A 264 -21.10 -7.32 13.54
CA SER A 264 -20.64 -8.44 12.71
C SER A 264 -19.19 -8.30 12.25
N VAL A 265 -18.55 -7.16 12.51
CA VAL A 265 -17.15 -6.92 12.13
C VAL A 265 -16.19 -7.93 12.78
N PRO A 266 -16.30 -8.29 14.07
CA PRO A 266 -15.43 -9.30 14.67
C PRO A 266 -15.49 -10.67 13.95
N CYS A 267 -16.69 -11.06 13.48
CA CYS A 267 -16.85 -12.28 12.69
C CYS A 267 -16.13 -12.19 11.34
N ILE A 268 -16.28 -11.07 10.62
CA ILE A 268 -15.59 -10.85 9.34
C ILE A 268 -14.07 -10.83 9.53
N TRP A 269 -13.59 -10.12 10.56
CA TRP A 269 -12.18 -10.07 10.90
C TRP A 269 -11.63 -11.47 11.15
N ARG A 270 -12.28 -12.29 11.99
CA ARG A 270 -11.85 -13.67 12.26
C ARG A 270 -11.85 -14.51 10.97
N ALA A 271 -12.89 -14.41 10.17
CA ALA A 271 -13.00 -15.18 8.93
C ALA A 271 -11.91 -14.82 7.90
N VAL A 272 -11.58 -13.54 7.75
CA VAL A 272 -10.65 -13.05 6.72
C VAL A 272 -9.22 -12.93 7.20
N VAL A 273 -9.01 -12.41 8.41
CA VAL A 273 -7.70 -12.09 8.99
C VAL A 273 -7.13 -13.23 9.84
N LYS A 274 -7.97 -14.15 10.33
CA LYS A 274 -7.50 -15.37 11.02
C LYS A 274 -7.72 -16.63 10.19
N ASN A 275 -8.36 -16.51 9.03
CA ASN A 275 -8.77 -17.64 8.19
C ASN A 275 -9.62 -18.66 8.98
N GLU A 276 -10.45 -18.16 9.89
CA GLU A 276 -11.34 -18.92 10.74
C GLU A 276 -12.80 -18.60 10.36
N PRO A 277 -13.29 -19.11 9.21
CA PRO A 277 -14.64 -18.83 8.77
C PRO A 277 -15.69 -19.41 9.73
N PRO A 278 -16.92 -18.85 9.75
CA PRO A 278 -18.04 -19.45 10.47
C PRO A 278 -18.19 -20.93 10.08
N ALA A 279 -18.47 -21.81 11.06
CA ALA A 279 -18.50 -23.26 10.84
C ALA A 279 -19.43 -23.68 9.68
N GLN A 280 -20.56 -22.97 9.52
CA GLN A 280 -21.53 -23.20 8.43
C GLN A 280 -20.94 -22.91 7.04
N GLN A 281 -19.96 -22.02 6.95
CA GLN A 281 -19.30 -21.64 5.69
C GLN A 281 -17.94 -22.30 5.48
N ALA A 282 -17.37 -22.95 6.51
CA ALA A 282 -16.01 -23.49 6.45
C ALA A 282 -15.80 -24.44 5.27
N ALA A 283 -16.75 -25.37 5.02
CA ALA A 283 -16.66 -26.29 3.89
C ALA A 283 -16.74 -25.59 2.53
N GLN A 284 -17.61 -24.59 2.38
CA GLN A 284 -17.74 -23.82 1.16
C GLN A 284 -16.47 -23.00 0.91
N ILE A 285 -15.97 -22.30 1.93
CA ILE A 285 -14.77 -21.47 1.83
C ILE A 285 -13.56 -22.35 1.55
N MET A 286 -13.39 -23.48 2.22
CA MET A 286 -12.32 -24.45 1.94
C MET A 286 -12.39 -24.95 0.49
N LYS A 287 -13.59 -25.22 -0.02
CA LYS A 287 -13.78 -25.60 -1.43
C LYS A 287 -13.34 -24.46 -2.36
N LEU A 288 -13.73 -23.21 -2.10
CA LEU A 288 -13.35 -22.06 -2.92
C LEU A 288 -11.84 -21.79 -2.87
N GLN A 289 -11.23 -21.92 -1.69
CA GLN A 289 -9.79 -21.82 -1.48
C GLN A 289 -9.04 -22.87 -2.30
N SER A 290 -9.51 -24.13 -2.28
CA SER A 290 -8.89 -25.20 -3.07
C SER A 290 -8.97 -24.97 -4.58
N LEU A 291 -10.02 -24.30 -5.06
CA LEU A 291 -10.16 -23.94 -6.48
C LEU A 291 -9.22 -22.78 -6.86
N ALA A 292 -8.99 -21.85 -5.94
CA ALA A 292 -8.09 -20.71 -6.17
C ALA A 292 -6.60 -21.14 -6.24
N VAL A 293 -6.18 -22.08 -5.39
CA VAL A 293 -4.79 -22.57 -5.35
C VAL A 293 -4.40 -23.37 -6.61
N ASN A 294 -5.37 -24.04 -7.23
CA ASN A 294 -5.12 -24.87 -8.42
C ASN A 294 -5.17 -24.10 -9.75
N GLN A 295 -5.35 -22.77 -9.73
CA GLN A 295 -5.21 -21.96 -10.93
C GLN A 295 -3.72 -21.65 -11.16
N PRO A 296 -3.10 -22.10 -12.25
CA PRO A 296 -1.69 -21.84 -12.48
C PRO A 296 -1.47 -20.32 -12.58
N PRO A 297 -0.43 -19.78 -11.94
CA PRO A 297 -0.04 -18.39 -12.14
C PRO A 297 0.39 -18.22 -13.61
N GLY A 298 -0.51 -17.73 -14.46
CA GLY A 298 -0.20 -17.40 -15.86
C GLY A 298 -1.14 -17.92 -16.95
N VAL A 299 -2.16 -18.76 -16.67
CA VAL A 299 -3.07 -19.22 -17.77
C VAL A 299 -3.91 -18.08 -18.36
N HIS A 300 -4.02 -16.94 -17.69
CA HIS A 300 -4.69 -15.76 -18.24
C HIS A 300 -3.75 -14.77 -18.96
N GLN A 301 -2.47 -15.09 -19.15
CA GLN A 301 -1.51 -14.19 -19.82
C GLN A 301 -1.13 -14.56 -21.26
N GLN A 302 -1.54 -15.72 -21.82
CA GLN A 302 -1.06 -16.11 -23.17
C GLN A 302 -2.03 -16.85 -24.13
N GLN A 303 -3.34 -16.88 -23.91
CA GLN A 303 -4.28 -17.35 -24.96
C GLN A 303 -4.84 -16.20 -25.80
N GLN A 304 -3.97 -15.59 -26.61
CA GLN A 304 -4.33 -15.04 -27.91
C GLN A 304 -3.05 -14.72 -28.69
N GLN A 305 -2.40 -15.77 -29.19
CA GLN A 305 -1.56 -15.74 -30.39
C GLN A 305 -1.26 -17.19 -30.79
N GLN A 306 -2.16 -17.79 -31.56
CA GLN A 306 -1.78 -18.91 -32.43
C GLN A 306 -1.25 -18.31 -33.73
N PRO A 307 -0.02 -18.64 -34.17
CA PRO A 307 0.39 -18.40 -35.53
C PRO A 307 -0.20 -19.48 -36.45
N LEU A 308 -0.71 -19.06 -37.61
CA LEU A 308 -0.97 -19.95 -38.74
C LEU A 308 0.31 -20.74 -39.07
N GLN A 309 0.16 -22.05 -39.20
CA GLN A 309 1.18 -22.95 -39.71
C GLN A 309 1.49 -22.66 -41.18
N GLN A 310 2.78 -22.56 -41.53
CA GLN A 310 3.28 -22.95 -42.85
C GLN A 310 4.68 -23.58 -42.73
N GLY A 311 4.82 -24.79 -43.31
CA GLY A 311 5.94 -25.17 -44.17
C GLY A 311 7.27 -25.61 -43.54
N THR A 312 7.43 -26.93 -43.38
CA THR A 312 8.61 -27.79 -43.72
C THR A 312 10.02 -27.20 -43.67
N THR A 313 10.94 -27.86 -42.93
CA THR A 313 12.12 -28.58 -43.48
C THR A 313 12.69 -29.56 -42.43
N LEU A 314 13.01 -30.78 -42.88
CA LEU A 314 13.69 -31.88 -42.19
C LEU A 314 15.19 -31.62 -41.99
N VAL A 315 15.76 -31.82 -40.79
CA VAL A 315 17.16 -32.30 -40.60
C VAL A 315 17.35 -33.04 -39.26
N VAL A 316 17.44 -34.37 -39.36
CA VAL A 316 18.42 -35.34 -38.78
C VAL A 316 19.10 -35.06 -37.41
N GLN A 317 18.90 -36.00 -36.47
CA GLN A 317 19.69 -36.23 -35.24
C GLN A 317 21.15 -36.66 -35.53
N PRO A 318 22.05 -36.58 -34.54
CA PRO A 318 22.41 -37.85 -33.92
C PRO A 318 22.57 -37.83 -32.39
N GLN A 319 22.32 -39.02 -31.84
CA GLN A 319 22.64 -39.51 -30.51
C GLN A 319 24.15 -39.52 -30.22
N GLN A 320 24.49 -39.68 -28.93
CA GLN A 320 25.65 -40.36 -28.30
C GLN A 320 26.23 -39.46 -27.21
N THR A 321 26.70 -39.91 -26.03
CA THR A 321 26.71 -41.18 -25.30
C THR A 321 27.14 -40.84 -23.86
N ALA A 322 26.85 -41.75 -22.94
CA ALA A 322 27.30 -41.73 -21.55
C ALA A 322 28.82 -41.57 -21.37
N ASN A 323 29.25 -41.05 -20.22
CA ASN A 323 30.36 -41.66 -19.50
C ASN A 323 30.32 -41.39 -17.99
N ILE A 324 30.55 -42.50 -17.29
CA ILE A 324 30.76 -42.69 -15.86
C ILE A 324 32.23 -42.40 -15.56
N ALA A 325 32.53 -41.74 -14.44
CA ALA A 325 33.78 -41.94 -13.72
C ALA A 325 33.62 -41.61 -12.23
N GLN A 326 33.54 -42.67 -11.42
CA GLN A 326 33.94 -42.67 -10.01
C GLN A 326 35.48 -42.68 -9.91
N LEU A 327 36.05 -42.03 -8.89
CA LEU A 327 37.29 -42.38 -8.17
C LEU A 327 37.35 -41.41 -6.96
N ASN A 328 36.99 -41.86 -5.75
CA ASN A 328 37.84 -42.42 -4.69
C ASN A 328 38.79 -41.44 -3.99
N LEU A 329 38.46 -41.18 -2.71
CA LEU A 329 39.27 -41.32 -1.50
C LEU A 329 40.75 -40.89 -1.53
N SER A 330 41.15 -40.00 -0.62
CA SER A 330 42.25 -40.23 0.33
C SER A 330 42.31 -39.18 1.45
N ASN A 331 42.58 -39.68 2.65
CA ASN A 331 42.81 -39.00 3.93
C ASN A 331 44.12 -38.17 3.93
N ASN A 332 44.21 -37.15 4.80
CA ASN A 332 45.15 -37.16 5.94
C ASN A 332 45.08 -35.89 6.80
N ALA A 333 45.19 -36.11 8.10
CA ALA A 333 45.32 -35.13 9.17
C ALA A 333 46.80 -34.93 9.57
N ALA A 334 47.17 -33.73 10.02
CA ALA A 334 48.21 -33.41 11.02
C ALA A 334 48.26 -31.87 11.18
N ILE A 335 47.84 -31.28 12.31
CA ILE A 335 48.64 -30.95 13.50
C ILE A 335 49.82 -30.00 13.20
N ALA A 336 49.66 -28.72 13.59
CA ALA A 336 50.73 -27.89 14.15
C ALA A 336 50.16 -26.59 14.79
N GLN A 337 50.48 -26.38 16.07
CA GLN A 337 50.50 -25.11 16.80
C GLN A 337 51.85 -25.06 17.56
N PRO A 338 52.22 -23.99 18.27
CA PRO A 338 52.36 -22.61 17.83
C PRO A 338 53.75 -22.05 18.23
N THR A 339 54.15 -20.89 17.70
CA THR A 339 55.32 -20.14 18.19
C THR A 339 54.92 -18.76 18.67
N SER A 340 55.22 -18.53 19.94
CA SER A 340 55.14 -17.30 20.73
C SER A 340 56.30 -16.35 20.42
N GLN A 341 56.09 -15.04 20.62
CA GLN A 341 57.00 -14.04 21.27
C GLN A 341 56.50 -12.61 20.96
N SER A 342 55.97 -11.86 21.97
CA SER A 342 56.61 -10.77 22.77
C SER A 342 56.81 -9.45 21.99
N ILE A 343 56.65 -8.21 22.47
CA ILE A 343 56.50 -7.53 23.79
C ILE A 343 56.18 -6.03 23.49
N GLU A 344 55.45 -5.33 24.41
CA GLU A 344 55.39 -3.86 24.71
C GLU A 344 55.21 -2.79 23.58
N GLN A 345 54.61 -1.60 23.74
CA GLN A 345 54.54 -0.67 24.87
C GLN A 345 53.48 0.45 24.63
N LYS A 346 53.00 1.06 25.72
CA LYS A 346 52.13 2.25 25.84
C LYS A 346 52.66 3.49 25.12
N GLN A 347 51.77 4.34 24.59
CA GLN A 347 51.73 5.80 24.83
C GLN A 347 50.47 6.48 24.23
N GLN A 348 49.92 7.43 24.99
CA GLN A 348 48.94 8.48 24.66
C GLN A 348 49.41 9.74 25.43
N PRO A 349 48.91 10.97 25.16
CA PRO A 349 48.46 11.60 23.91
C PRO A 349 49.17 12.99 23.72
N PRO A 350 48.69 13.89 22.83
CA PRO A 350 47.92 15.02 23.39
C PRO A 350 46.76 15.57 22.52
N LEU A 351 45.92 16.37 23.18
CA LEU A 351 44.83 17.22 22.69
C LEU A 351 45.27 18.22 21.60
N GLU A 352 44.41 18.50 20.61
CA GLU A 352 43.84 19.84 20.37
C GLU A 352 42.93 19.91 19.11
N GLN A 353 42.01 20.88 19.16
CA GLN A 353 41.20 21.50 18.09
C GLN A 353 39.83 20.88 17.72
N GLN A 354 38.84 21.41 18.44
CA GLN A 354 37.45 21.59 18.04
C GLN A 354 37.39 22.48 16.79
N GLN A 355 36.89 21.94 15.68
CA GLN A 355 36.48 22.70 14.50
C GLN A 355 34.99 22.51 14.27
N ASP A 356 34.34 23.62 13.93
CA ASP A 356 32.92 23.79 13.68
C ASP A 356 32.39 22.83 12.59
N LEU A 357 31.39 22.03 12.94
CA LEU A 357 30.63 21.16 12.04
C LEU A 357 29.31 21.84 11.67
N ASP A 358 29.37 22.75 10.72
CA ASP A 358 28.21 23.26 9.98
C ASP A 358 28.55 23.26 8.47
N SER A 359 28.46 22.09 7.80
CA SER A 359 28.32 21.98 6.33
C SER A 359 28.18 20.51 5.86
N ASP A 360 27.06 19.85 6.18
CA ASP A 360 26.79 18.50 5.65
C ASP A 360 25.40 18.35 5.01
N SER A 361 24.72 19.46 4.66
CA SER A 361 23.46 19.41 3.91
C SER A 361 23.65 19.03 2.44
N ASP A 362 24.79 19.38 1.84
CA ASP A 362 25.04 19.16 0.40
C ASP A 362 25.32 17.67 0.08
N SER A 363 25.81 16.91 1.07
CA SER A 363 26.10 15.47 0.94
C SER A 363 24.84 14.63 0.75
N LEU A 364 23.70 15.04 1.34
CA LEU A 364 22.45 14.28 1.26
C LEU A 364 21.77 14.43 -0.11
N ASP A 365 21.82 15.62 -0.69
CA ASP A 365 21.24 15.88 -2.01
C ASP A 365 22.03 15.20 -3.13
N ASP A 366 23.35 15.10 -3.00
CA ASP A 366 24.18 14.34 -3.93
C ASP A 366 23.93 12.83 -3.83
N LEU A 367 23.72 12.32 -2.61
CA LEU A 367 23.38 10.92 -2.37
C LEU A 367 21.97 10.58 -2.92
N LEU A 368 21.01 11.50 -2.78
CA LEU A 368 19.68 11.38 -3.38
C LEU A 368 19.74 11.39 -4.92
N ARG A 369 20.52 12.30 -5.53
CA ARG A 369 20.73 12.34 -6.99
C ARG A 369 21.41 11.06 -7.51
N GLU A 370 22.38 10.52 -6.78
CA GLU A 370 23.03 9.28 -7.18
C GLU A 370 22.11 8.06 -7.03
N MET A 371 21.25 8.03 -6.02
CA MET A 371 20.21 7.01 -5.88
C MET A 371 19.16 7.10 -6.99
N GLU A 372 18.70 8.30 -7.35
CA GLU A 372 17.78 8.52 -8.47
C GLU A 372 18.39 8.07 -9.81
N LYS A 373 19.68 8.34 -10.01
CA LYS A 373 20.43 7.87 -11.19
C LYS A 373 20.51 6.34 -11.24
N LYS A 374 20.90 5.68 -10.14
CA LYS A 374 20.96 4.21 -10.05
C LYS A 374 19.57 3.57 -10.23
N LEU A 375 18.51 4.22 -9.74
CA LEU A 375 17.12 3.79 -9.93
C LEU A 375 16.67 3.94 -11.40
N ALA A 376 17.04 5.03 -12.06
CA ALA A 376 16.77 5.23 -13.49
C ALA A 376 17.52 4.21 -14.36
N ASP A 377 18.76 3.89 -14.02
CA ASP A 377 19.57 2.88 -14.72
C ASP A 377 19.02 1.46 -14.49
N GLY A 378 18.58 1.14 -13.27
CA GLY A 378 17.86 -0.11 -12.97
C GLY A 378 16.54 -0.24 -13.74
N LYS A 379 15.77 0.85 -13.86
CA LYS A 379 14.54 0.90 -14.69
C LYS A 379 14.84 0.70 -16.17
N LYS A 380 15.94 1.24 -16.69
CA LYS A 380 16.38 1.02 -18.08
C LYS A 380 16.78 -0.43 -18.33
N LEU A 381 17.46 -1.08 -17.39
CA LEU A 381 17.80 -2.50 -17.46
C LEU A 381 16.56 -3.40 -17.49
N LEU A 382 15.52 -3.05 -16.73
CA LEU A 382 14.23 -3.76 -16.74
C LEU A 382 13.40 -3.48 -18.01
N GLN A 383 13.53 -2.30 -18.61
CA GLN A 383 12.85 -1.95 -19.86
C GLN A 383 13.55 -2.49 -21.12
N GLN A 384 14.86 -2.74 -21.08
CA GLN A 384 15.63 -3.27 -22.22
C GLN A 384 15.41 -4.77 -22.46
N GLN A 385 14.70 -5.48 -21.58
CA GLN A 385 14.36 -6.89 -21.77
C GLN A 385 13.09 -7.13 -22.63
N GLU A 386 12.44 -6.09 -23.17
CA GLU A 386 11.25 -6.23 -24.04
C GLU A 386 11.27 -5.24 -25.23
N PRO A 387 11.95 -5.53 -26.37
CA PRO A 387 12.04 -4.53 -27.45
C PRO A 387 10.94 -4.55 -28.51
N ASN A 388 10.06 -5.57 -28.61
CA ASN A 388 9.25 -5.77 -29.83
C ASN A 388 7.73 -5.77 -29.64
N GLY A 389 7.16 -4.82 -28.87
CA GLY A 389 5.72 -4.85 -28.59
C GLY A 389 4.96 -3.53 -28.51
N ARG A 390 5.54 -2.35 -28.78
CA ARG A 390 4.82 -1.07 -28.56
C ARG A 390 4.96 -0.06 -29.70
N ARG A 391 4.33 -0.34 -30.85
CA ARG A 391 3.94 0.74 -31.77
C ARG A 391 2.84 0.40 -32.78
N LEU A 392 1.69 -0.13 -32.34
CA LEU A 392 0.45 -0.04 -33.12
C LEU A 392 -0.71 -0.50 -32.25
N LEU A 393 -1.52 0.45 -31.75
CA LEU A 393 -2.94 0.27 -31.42
C LEU A 393 -3.49 1.60 -30.87
N ARG A 394 -3.87 2.48 -31.79
CA ARG A 394 -4.81 3.56 -31.51
C ARG A 394 -5.74 3.66 -32.71
N THR A 395 -6.74 2.78 -32.72
CA THR A 395 -8.07 2.87 -33.38
C THR A 395 -8.57 1.46 -33.69
N THR A 396 -9.35 0.91 -32.78
CA THR A 396 -10.48 0.01 -33.13
C THR A 396 -11.35 -0.12 -31.89
N GLN A 397 -12.60 0.32 -32.00
CA GLN A 397 -13.65 0.00 -31.04
C GLN A 397 -13.79 -1.52 -31.00
N GLN A 398 -13.20 -2.15 -29.99
CA GLN A 398 -13.42 -3.56 -29.70
C GLN A 398 -14.80 -3.69 -29.07
N GLN A 399 -15.72 -4.33 -29.80
CA GLN A 399 -17.00 -4.77 -29.26
C GLN A 399 -16.74 -5.60 -28.00
N LYS A 400 -17.17 -5.07 -26.85
CA LYS A 400 -17.25 -5.78 -25.58
C LYS A 400 -18.18 -6.98 -25.76
N HIS A 401 -17.61 -8.15 -26.01
CA HIS A 401 -18.30 -9.38 -25.64
C HIS A 401 -18.44 -9.40 -24.11
N PRO A 402 -19.63 -9.69 -23.56
CA PRO A 402 -19.81 -9.88 -22.13
C PRO A 402 -19.22 -11.24 -21.78
N THR A 403 -17.90 -11.30 -21.69
CA THR A 403 -17.24 -12.42 -21.03
C THR A 403 -17.57 -12.30 -19.55
N ASP A 404 -18.16 -13.37 -19.04
CA ASP A 404 -18.43 -13.65 -17.64
C ASP A 404 -17.08 -13.74 -16.90
N HIS A 405 -16.39 -12.60 -16.80
CA HIS A 405 -15.08 -12.50 -16.18
C HIS A 405 -15.29 -12.74 -14.68
N TYR A 406 -15.09 -14.02 -14.36
CA TYR A 406 -15.11 -14.68 -13.08
C TYR A 406 -14.88 -13.76 -11.89
N ARG A 407 -15.99 -13.33 -11.28
CA ARG A 407 -16.07 -12.68 -9.97
C ARG A 407 -15.78 -13.65 -8.83
N HIS A 408 -14.63 -14.32 -8.89
CA HIS A 408 -14.17 -15.15 -7.79
C HIS A 408 -13.42 -14.27 -6.79
N ARG A 409 -14.08 -13.88 -5.69
CA ARG A 409 -13.43 -13.61 -4.39
C ARG A 409 -12.41 -14.71 -4.12
N ARG A 410 -11.15 -14.40 -4.37
CA ARG A 410 -10.04 -15.20 -3.89
C ARG A 410 -9.92 -14.94 -2.39
N LEU A 411 -10.78 -15.58 -1.60
CA LEU A 411 -10.40 -15.95 -0.24
C LEU A 411 -9.23 -16.88 -0.45
N ASP A 412 -8.03 -16.34 -0.46
CA ASP A 412 -6.80 -17.08 -0.70
C ASP A 412 -6.18 -17.29 0.68
N PRO A 413 -6.07 -18.56 1.13
CA PRO A 413 -5.60 -18.88 2.47
C PRO A 413 -4.11 -18.52 2.67
N GLY A 414 -3.37 -18.22 1.59
CA GLY A 414 -1.95 -17.92 1.60
C GLY A 414 -1.58 -16.51 2.07
N HIS A 415 -2.52 -15.60 2.37
CA HIS A 415 -2.19 -14.20 2.68
C HIS A 415 -1.64 -13.93 4.08
N HIS A 416 -1.68 -14.91 4.98
CA HIS A 416 -0.99 -14.79 6.25
C HIS A 416 0.50 -14.96 6.03
N ASN A 417 1.27 -14.14 6.74
CA ASN A 417 2.73 -14.18 6.74
C ASN A 417 3.32 -15.51 7.30
N SER A 418 2.47 -16.54 7.49
CA SER A 418 2.75 -17.79 8.19
C SER A 418 2.53 -19.06 7.36
N GLN A 419 1.85 -19.03 6.21
CA GLN A 419 1.60 -20.27 5.45
C GLN A 419 2.59 -20.56 4.33
N ARG A 420 3.53 -19.64 4.08
CA ARG A 420 4.66 -19.91 3.19
C ARG A 420 5.39 -21.17 3.69
N LYS A 421 5.58 -22.16 2.83
CA LYS A 421 6.39 -23.34 3.11
C LYS A 421 7.85 -22.94 3.23
N GLY A 422 8.65 -23.82 3.84
CA GLY A 422 10.08 -23.61 4.04
C GLY A 422 10.41 -23.14 5.46
N PRO A 423 11.69 -23.26 5.85
CA PRO A 423 12.10 -23.06 7.22
C PRO A 423 11.93 -21.59 7.61
N ASP A 424 11.38 -21.38 8.80
CA ASP A 424 11.27 -20.04 9.39
C ASP A 424 12.60 -19.63 10.00
N VAL A 425 13.60 -19.50 9.12
CA VAL A 425 14.95 -19.07 9.50
C VAL A 425 14.97 -17.57 9.76
N PRO A 426 15.73 -17.11 10.77
CA PRO A 426 15.98 -15.69 10.97
C PRO A 426 16.43 -15.03 9.67
N ARG A 427 15.96 -13.80 9.43
CA ARG A 427 16.40 -12.94 8.32
C ARG A 427 17.37 -11.92 8.91
N PRO A 428 18.65 -12.28 9.09
CA PRO A 428 19.58 -11.40 9.76
C PRO A 428 19.72 -10.12 8.95
N TYR A 429 19.96 -9.03 9.66
CA TYR A 429 20.46 -7.76 9.15
C TYR A 429 21.86 -7.54 9.72
N THR A 430 22.66 -6.67 9.11
CA THR A 430 23.89 -6.19 9.74
C THR A 430 23.57 -5.04 10.72
N PRO A 431 24.41 -4.78 11.73
CA PRO A 431 24.22 -3.62 12.62
C PRO A 431 24.04 -2.30 11.86
N GLU A 432 24.81 -2.08 10.80
CA GLU A 432 24.76 -0.86 9.99
C GLU A 432 23.42 -0.74 9.23
N GLN A 433 22.86 -1.85 8.77
CA GLN A 433 21.55 -1.87 8.12
C GLN A 433 20.44 -1.53 9.11
N LEU A 434 20.54 -2.02 10.36
CA LEU A 434 19.61 -1.67 11.43
C LEU A 434 19.75 -0.20 11.84
N ASP A 435 20.97 0.35 11.87
CA ASP A 435 21.22 1.78 12.10
C ASP A 435 20.54 2.66 11.03
N LYS A 436 20.62 2.27 9.75
CA LYS A 436 19.91 2.96 8.67
C LYS A 436 18.39 2.88 8.82
N MET A 437 17.85 1.74 9.23
CA MET A 437 16.40 1.60 9.50
C MET A 437 15.95 2.48 10.67
N MET A 438 16.71 2.48 11.76
CA MET A 438 16.45 3.34 12.92
C MET A 438 16.47 4.82 12.53
N LYS A 439 17.51 5.25 11.80
CA LYS A 439 17.60 6.63 11.28
C LYS A 439 16.37 6.99 10.44
N MET A 440 15.99 6.13 9.50
CA MET A 440 14.81 6.33 8.65
C MET A 440 13.52 6.48 9.47
N LEU A 441 13.29 5.61 10.46
CA LEU A 441 12.09 5.64 11.30
C LEU A 441 12.02 6.94 12.12
N THR A 442 13.15 7.37 12.70
CA THR A 442 13.24 8.63 13.44
C THR A 442 12.97 9.83 12.54
N GLU A 443 13.53 9.87 11.33
CA GLU A 443 13.29 10.95 10.37
C GLU A 443 11.81 11.08 10.00
N VAL A 444 11.13 9.95 9.75
CA VAL A 444 9.67 9.94 9.48
C VAL A 444 8.88 10.37 10.70
N ALA A 445 9.23 9.86 11.90
CA ALA A 445 8.55 10.23 13.14
C ALA A 445 8.62 11.74 13.39
N LEU A 446 9.83 12.31 13.38
CA LEU A 446 10.05 13.73 13.67
C LEU A 446 9.39 14.65 12.64
N ARG A 447 9.35 14.26 11.36
CA ARG A 447 8.65 15.02 10.31
C ARG A 447 7.17 15.25 10.63
N TYR A 448 6.50 14.25 11.21
CA TYR A 448 5.06 14.29 11.45
C TYR A 448 4.66 14.44 12.93
N GLN A 449 5.60 14.63 13.85
CA GLN A 449 5.34 14.67 15.30
C GLN A 449 4.25 15.71 15.70
N ASN A 450 4.20 16.84 15.01
CA ASN A 450 3.26 17.93 15.29
C ASN A 450 2.00 17.89 14.42
N VAL A 451 1.93 16.95 13.46
CA VAL A 451 0.84 16.85 12.48
C VAL A 451 0.02 15.60 12.70
N ASP A 452 0.68 14.49 13.06
CA ASP A 452 0.06 13.17 13.22
C ASP A 452 0.78 12.39 14.34
N ALA A 453 0.33 12.61 15.58
CA ALA A 453 0.89 11.93 16.75
C ALA A 453 0.79 10.39 16.63
N ARG A 454 -0.23 9.88 15.93
CA ARG A 454 -0.38 8.44 15.72
C ARG A 454 0.74 7.87 14.86
N LEU A 455 1.08 8.52 13.74
CA LEU A 455 2.22 8.08 12.94
C LEU A 455 3.52 8.14 13.74
N TYR A 456 3.75 9.21 14.50
CA TYR A 456 4.92 9.33 15.37
C TYR A 456 5.06 8.11 16.29
N HIS A 457 4.00 7.77 17.04
CA HIS A 457 4.04 6.61 17.94
C HIS A 457 4.25 5.28 17.22
N ILE A 458 3.67 5.09 16.03
CA ILE A 458 3.91 3.89 15.21
C ILE A 458 5.40 3.80 14.82
N MET A 459 5.98 4.90 14.33
CA MET A 459 7.38 4.91 13.89
C MET A 459 8.33 4.69 15.07
N MET A 460 8.08 5.31 16.22
CA MET A 460 8.90 5.12 17.42
C MET A 460 8.75 3.71 18.01
N GLY A 461 7.55 3.13 17.96
CA GLY A 461 7.35 1.72 18.34
C GLY A 461 8.13 0.74 17.45
N TYR A 462 8.22 1.02 16.14
CA TYR A 462 9.08 0.23 15.25
C TYR A 462 10.56 0.50 15.47
N TYR A 463 10.96 1.75 15.74
CA TYR A 463 12.33 2.11 16.05
C TYR A 463 12.83 1.26 17.23
N GLU A 464 12.04 1.15 18.29
CA GLU A 464 12.40 0.37 19.47
C GLU A 464 12.60 -1.11 19.14
N GLN A 465 11.76 -1.69 18.29
CA GLN A 465 11.92 -3.08 17.84
C GLN A 465 13.21 -3.27 17.01
N VAL A 466 13.57 -2.30 16.16
CA VAL A 466 14.86 -2.32 15.42
C VAL A 466 16.04 -2.19 16.38
N ARG A 467 15.93 -1.33 17.39
CA ARG A 467 16.94 -1.10 18.41
C ARG A 467 17.23 -2.36 19.22
N VAL A 468 16.18 -3.07 19.65
CA VAL A 468 16.30 -4.36 20.35
C VAL A 468 16.98 -5.41 19.46
N ALA A 469 16.51 -5.57 18.21
CA ALA A 469 17.12 -6.51 17.26
C ALA A 469 18.61 -6.20 17.01
N ARG A 470 18.99 -4.92 17.02
CA ARG A 470 20.40 -4.50 16.90
C ARG A 470 21.21 -4.85 18.14
N ALA A 471 20.67 -4.62 19.33
CA ALA A 471 21.34 -4.94 20.59
C ALA A 471 21.60 -6.46 20.73
N GLU A 472 20.63 -7.29 20.33
CA GLU A 472 20.76 -8.75 20.33
C GLU A 472 21.93 -9.25 19.47
N LEU A 473 22.24 -8.58 18.34
CA LEU A 473 23.34 -8.96 17.45
C LEU A 473 24.74 -8.69 18.02
N LEU A 474 24.88 -7.70 18.91
CA LEU A 474 26.18 -7.35 19.49
C LEU A 474 26.54 -8.22 20.70
N GLY A 475 25.56 -8.96 21.24
CA GLY A 475 25.73 -9.78 22.43
C GLY A 475 26.04 -8.96 23.70
N PRO A 476 26.12 -9.62 24.86
CA PRO A 476 26.44 -8.96 26.13
C PRO A 476 27.91 -8.51 26.23
N GLU A 477 28.83 -9.15 25.49
CA GLU A 477 30.27 -8.87 25.57
C GLU A 477 30.80 -7.90 24.51
N GLY A 478 29.99 -7.59 23.49
CA GLY A 478 30.38 -6.70 22.39
C GLY A 478 30.36 -5.22 22.77
N GLY A 479 31.00 -4.84 23.89
CA GLY A 479 31.48 -3.48 24.24
C GLY A 479 30.67 -2.30 23.69
N GLY A 480 29.35 -2.40 23.73
CA GLY A 480 28.47 -1.56 22.93
C GLY A 480 28.49 -0.13 23.45
N GLY A 481 29.02 0.80 22.64
CA GLY A 481 28.67 2.21 22.79
C GLY A 481 27.15 2.29 22.93
N ALA A 482 26.68 2.92 24.02
CA ALA A 482 25.29 2.94 24.40
C ALA A 482 24.43 3.28 23.17
N VAL A 483 23.57 2.34 22.74
CA VAL A 483 22.63 2.62 21.66
C VAL A 483 21.75 3.76 22.15
N PRO A 484 21.76 4.93 21.49
CA PRO A 484 21.08 6.09 22.00
C PRO A 484 19.59 5.77 22.17
N PRO A 485 18.98 6.14 23.31
CA PRO A 485 17.54 5.95 23.48
C PRO A 485 16.78 6.76 22.42
N PRO A 486 15.55 6.35 22.08
CA PRO A 486 14.70 7.14 21.20
C PRO A 486 14.56 8.59 21.70
N PRO A 487 14.57 9.60 20.80
CA PRO A 487 14.37 10.99 21.21
C PRO A 487 12.97 11.17 21.85
N GLY A 488 12.90 11.83 23.01
CA GLY A 488 11.63 12.20 23.66
C GLY A 488 11.09 11.21 24.69
N GLY A 489 11.96 10.36 25.26
CA GLY A 489 11.61 9.25 26.15
C GLY A 489 10.39 9.46 27.06
N PHE A 490 9.29 8.76 26.72
CA PHE A 490 8.26 8.22 27.61
C PHE A 490 7.66 6.98 26.94
N TYR A 491 7.45 5.93 27.74
CA TYR A 491 7.04 4.57 27.38
C TYR A 491 5.55 4.45 27.04
#